data_AF-A0A1N7IA38-F1
#
_entry.id   AF-A0A1N7IA38-F1
#
_cell.length_a   1.000
_cell.length_b   1.000
_cell.length_c   1.000
_cell.angle_alpha   90.00
_cell.angle_beta   90.00
_cell.angle_gamma   90.00
#
_symmetry.space_group_name_H-M   'P 1'
#
loop_
_entity.id
_entity.type
_entity.pdbx_description
1 polymer ?
#
loop_
_entity_poly.entity_id
_entity_poly.type
_entity_poly.pdbx_seq_one_letter_code
_entity_poly.pdbx_strand_id
1 'polypeptide(L)'
;MKKYNFILILLFFFQSCKAQKKEASNFIYHTADYYESGIIREESIYNSSLGIYEYKQYSDDSLNGIVKNIKIYIRFTQQDLNDINQLHKSLKSEMSDCYFQNNIIVHKSTITFDSLKDNFDSINCANNENSDFIKIENKIEASINSSSIYKTTFYWKFYKK
;
A
#
# COMPACT_ATOMS: atom_id res chain seq x y z
N MET A 1 -29.45 20.16 -51.65
CA MET A 1 -29.32 20.44 -50.20
C MET A 1 -29.45 19.14 -49.40
N LYS A 2 -28.38 18.34 -49.24
CA LYS A 2 -28.36 17.16 -48.33
C LYS A 2 -26.91 16.81 -47.95
N LYS A 3 -26.23 17.65 -47.17
CA LYS A 3 -24.89 17.35 -46.61
C LYS A 3 -24.67 17.82 -45.17
N TYR A 4 -25.70 18.31 -44.48
CA TYR A 4 -25.54 18.89 -43.13
C TYR A 4 -25.94 17.98 -41.96
N ASN A 5 -26.55 16.81 -42.22
CA ASN A 5 -27.02 15.93 -41.13
C ASN A 5 -25.96 14.97 -40.56
N PHE A 6 -24.80 14.80 -41.20
CA PHE A 6 -23.76 13.89 -40.71
C PHE A 6 -22.77 14.52 -39.73
N ILE A 7 -22.70 15.85 -39.67
CA ILE A 7 -21.73 16.56 -38.80
C ILE A 7 -22.27 16.66 -37.36
N LEU A 8 -23.59 16.73 -37.17
CA LEU A 8 -24.21 16.84 -35.85
C LEU A 8 -24.11 15.55 -35.02
N ILE A 9 -24.13 14.37 -35.65
CA ILE A 9 -24.03 13.09 -34.93
C ILE A 9 -22.59 12.84 -34.41
N LEU A 10 -21.58 13.28 -35.15
CA LEU A 10 -20.17 13.14 -34.75
C LEU A 10 -19.81 14.03 -33.54
N LEU A 11 -20.48 15.17 -33.35
CA LEU A 11 -20.22 16.05 -32.21
C LEU A 11 -20.76 15.50 -30.87
N PHE A 12 -21.76 14.61 -30.90
CA PHE A 12 -22.27 13.97 -29.68
C PHE A 12 -21.40 12.80 -29.19
N PHE A 13 -20.61 12.17 -30.05
CA PHE A 13 -19.69 11.10 -29.64
C PHE A 13 -18.43 11.62 -28.90
N PHE A 14 -18.06 12.89 -29.05
CA PHE A 14 -16.92 13.47 -28.34
C PHE A 14 -17.28 14.08 -26.98
N GLN A 15 -18.57 14.24 -26.64
CA GLN A 15 -18.98 14.72 -25.32
C GLN A 15 -19.19 13.60 -24.29
N SER A 16 -19.29 12.35 -24.69
CA SER A 16 -19.44 11.20 -23.77
C SER A 16 -18.11 10.65 -23.21
N CYS A 17 -16.95 11.16 -23.64
CA CYS A 17 -15.65 10.86 -23.02
C CYS A 17 -15.22 11.88 -21.94
N LYS A 18 -16.17 12.65 -21.39
CA LYS A 18 -15.94 13.51 -20.21
C LYS A 18 -16.84 13.10 -19.05
N ALA A 19 -16.69 11.88 -18.56
CA ALA A 19 -17.18 11.48 -17.24
C ALA A 19 -16.34 10.32 -16.71
N GLN A 20 -15.83 10.46 -15.48
CA GLN A 20 -14.86 9.58 -14.82
C GLN A 20 -13.41 9.75 -15.30
N LYS A 21 -12.83 10.93 -15.03
CA LYS A 21 -11.43 10.93 -14.56
C LYS A 21 -11.44 10.04 -13.30
N LYS A 22 -11.19 8.73 -13.46
CA LYS A 22 -10.91 7.87 -12.31
C LYS A 22 -9.65 8.46 -11.70
N GLU A 23 -9.78 9.11 -10.56
CA GLU A 23 -8.63 9.40 -9.73
C GLU A 23 -8.02 8.04 -9.39
N ALA A 24 -6.94 7.70 -10.08
CA ALA A 24 -6.15 6.52 -9.79
C ALA A 24 -5.58 6.74 -8.40
N SER A 25 -6.23 6.15 -7.41
CA SER A 25 -5.88 6.29 -6.01
C SER A 25 -4.95 5.16 -5.67
N ASN A 26 -3.72 5.34 -6.13
CA ASN A 26 -2.68 4.38 -5.88
C ASN A 26 -1.98 4.73 -4.58
N PHE A 27 -1.45 3.71 -3.92
CA PHE A 27 -0.67 3.88 -2.72
C PHE A 27 0.48 2.88 -2.68
N ILE A 28 1.47 3.22 -1.88
CA ILE A 28 2.55 2.32 -1.46
C ILE A 28 2.36 2.09 0.04
N TYR A 29 2.19 0.83 0.44
CA TYR A 29 2.13 0.42 1.83
C TYR A 29 3.45 -0.25 2.21
N HIS A 30 4.13 0.25 3.23
CA HIS A 30 5.43 -0.27 3.65
C HIS A 30 5.44 -0.49 5.16
N THR A 31 5.70 -1.74 5.57
CA THR A 31 5.93 -2.15 6.96
C THR A 31 7.37 -2.60 7.16
N ALA A 32 7.93 -2.32 8.34
CA ALA A 32 9.20 -2.87 8.78
C ALA A 32 9.15 -3.22 10.27
N ASP A 33 9.67 -4.39 10.60
CA ASP A 33 10.00 -4.79 11.97
C ASP A 33 11.50 -4.63 12.19
N TYR A 34 11.89 -4.30 13.43
CA TYR A 34 13.26 -4.02 13.79
C TYR A 34 13.80 -5.02 14.81
N TYR A 35 15.11 -5.26 14.76
CA TYR A 35 15.87 -5.84 15.86
C TYR A 35 16.03 -4.82 16.99
N GLU A 36 16.38 -5.29 18.20
CA GLU A 36 16.72 -4.41 19.33
C GLU A 36 17.90 -3.47 19.02
N SER A 37 18.77 -3.88 18.09
CA SER A 37 19.86 -3.07 17.56
C SER A 37 19.40 -1.86 16.72
N GLY A 38 18.10 -1.75 16.43
CA GLY A 38 17.51 -0.71 15.58
C GLY A 38 17.65 -0.98 14.07
N ILE A 39 18.17 -2.15 13.69
CA ILE A 39 18.30 -2.58 12.29
C ILE A 39 16.99 -3.23 11.84
N ILE A 40 16.56 -2.98 10.59
CA ILE A 40 15.38 -3.65 10.01
C ILE A 40 15.64 -5.16 9.96
N ARG A 41 14.75 -5.93 10.58
CA ARG A 41 14.73 -7.39 10.57
C ARG A 41 13.98 -7.92 9.36
N GLU A 42 12.78 -7.43 9.14
CA GLU A 42 11.97 -7.76 7.96
C GLU A 42 11.18 -6.55 7.53
N GLU A 43 10.94 -6.45 6.22
CA GLU A 43 10.07 -5.42 5.66
C GLU A 43 9.15 -6.01 4.60
N SER A 44 8.01 -5.35 4.40
CA SER A 44 7.09 -5.66 3.31
C SER A 44 6.66 -4.38 2.62
N ILE A 45 6.65 -4.38 1.29
CA ILE A 45 6.23 -3.25 0.46
C ILE A 45 5.15 -3.73 -0.50
N TYR A 46 3.98 -3.09 -0.48
CA TYR A 46 2.93 -3.26 -1.47
C TYR A 46 2.78 -2.00 -2.31
N ASN A 47 2.92 -2.13 -3.63
CA ASN A 47 2.67 -1.06 -4.60
C ASN A 47 1.36 -1.35 -5.33
N SER A 48 0.31 -0.57 -5.05
CA SER A 48 -1.03 -0.82 -5.61
C SER A 48 -1.13 -0.52 -7.11
N SER A 49 -0.30 0.39 -7.63
CA SER A 49 -0.24 0.71 -9.06
C SER A 49 0.29 -0.47 -9.87
N LEU A 50 1.30 -1.15 -9.33
CA LEU A 50 1.93 -2.31 -9.95
C LEU A 50 1.27 -3.63 -9.53
N GLY A 51 0.52 -3.66 -8.43
CA GLY A 51 0.00 -4.89 -7.82
C GLY A 51 1.13 -5.81 -7.29
N ILE A 52 2.26 -5.24 -6.89
CA ILE A 52 3.43 -5.99 -6.44
C ILE A 52 3.51 -5.92 -4.92
N TYR A 53 3.59 -7.09 -4.29
CA TYR A 53 3.97 -7.24 -2.89
C TYR A 53 5.39 -7.83 -2.83
N GLU A 54 6.30 -7.15 -2.15
CA GLU A 54 7.67 -7.58 -1.92
C GLU A 54 7.91 -7.73 -0.41
N TYR A 55 8.46 -8.86 0.00
CA TYR A 55 8.90 -9.12 1.36
C TYR A 55 10.40 -9.34 1.37
N LYS A 56 11.10 -8.69 2.30
CA LYS A 56 12.52 -8.92 2.54
C LYS A 56 12.76 -9.25 4.00
N GLN A 57 13.72 -10.14 4.23
CA GLN A 57 14.23 -10.46 5.55
C GLN A 57 15.74 -10.24 5.56
N TYR A 58 16.25 -9.64 6.61
CA TYR A 58 17.64 -9.31 6.81
C TYR A 58 18.26 -10.16 7.92
N SER A 59 19.57 -10.29 7.89
CA SER A 59 20.36 -10.87 8.99
C SER A 59 20.65 -9.80 10.03
N ASP A 60 20.66 -10.17 11.31
CA ASP A 60 21.08 -9.27 12.41
C ASP A 60 22.55 -8.84 12.26
N ASP A 61 23.38 -9.72 11.68
CA ASP A 61 24.83 -9.53 11.59
C ASP A 61 25.29 -8.57 10.47
N SER A 62 24.39 -8.05 9.62
CA SER A 62 24.79 -7.06 8.61
C SER A 62 23.65 -6.22 8.07
N LEU A 63 23.89 -4.90 7.96
CA LEU A 63 23.03 -3.90 7.32
C LEU A 63 22.66 -4.24 5.85
N ASN A 64 23.33 -5.20 5.19
CA ASN A 64 23.16 -5.53 3.77
C ASN A 64 22.87 -7.02 3.50
N GLY A 65 22.72 -7.87 4.52
CA GLY A 65 22.53 -9.31 4.35
C GLY A 65 21.07 -9.67 4.15
N ILE A 66 20.50 -9.45 2.96
CA ILE A 66 19.16 -9.96 2.63
C ILE A 66 19.20 -11.49 2.63
N VAL A 67 18.56 -12.11 3.61
CA VAL A 67 18.48 -13.57 3.76
C VAL A 67 17.33 -14.14 2.93
N LYS A 68 16.29 -13.36 2.70
CA LYS A 68 15.11 -13.76 1.92
C LYS A 68 14.55 -12.55 1.20
N ASN A 69 14.32 -12.67 -0.11
CA ASN A 69 13.55 -11.71 -0.90
C ASN A 69 12.48 -12.48 -1.67
N ILE A 70 11.21 -12.14 -1.44
CA ILE A 70 10.06 -12.76 -2.08
C ILE A 70 9.22 -11.67 -2.71
N LYS A 71 8.95 -11.81 -4.01
CA LYS A 71 8.08 -10.90 -4.75
C LYS A 71 6.91 -11.68 -5.35
N ILE A 72 5.69 -11.24 -5.06
CA ILE A 72 4.46 -11.82 -5.59
C ILE A 72 3.53 -10.74 -6.14
N TYR A 73 2.61 -11.17 -7.00
CA TYR A 73 1.61 -10.31 -7.60
C TYR A 73 0.28 -10.44 -6.84
N ILE A 74 -0.18 -9.34 -6.26
CA ILE A 74 -1.48 -9.22 -5.58
C ILE A 74 -2.21 -8.01 -6.17
N ARG A 75 -3.26 -8.27 -6.94
CA ARG A 75 -4.05 -7.21 -7.54
C ARG A 75 -5.28 -6.91 -6.70
N PHE A 76 -5.33 -5.71 -6.14
CA PHE A 76 -6.53 -5.22 -5.47
C PHE A 76 -7.63 -4.94 -6.50
N THR A 77 -8.88 -5.16 -6.11
CA THR A 77 -10.01 -4.80 -6.97
C THR A 77 -10.14 -3.27 -7.02
N GLN A 78 -10.84 -2.76 -8.03
CA GLN A 78 -11.14 -1.33 -8.08
C GLN A 78 -11.92 -0.87 -6.84
N GLN A 79 -12.77 -1.74 -6.29
CA GLN A 79 -13.54 -1.43 -5.09
C GLN A 79 -12.62 -1.28 -3.88
N ASP A 80 -11.66 -2.19 -3.68
CA ASP A 80 -10.70 -2.11 -2.57
C ASP A 80 -9.92 -0.78 -2.62
N LEU A 81 -9.40 -0.42 -3.79
CA LEU A 81 -8.67 0.84 -4.00
C LEU A 81 -9.54 2.06 -3.71
N ASN A 82 -10.79 2.06 -4.20
CA ASN A 82 -11.72 3.15 -3.97
C ASN A 82 -12.05 3.32 -2.50
N ASP A 83 -12.31 2.22 -1.79
CA ASP A 83 -12.66 2.28 -0.37
C ASP A 83 -11.49 2.76 0.48
N ILE A 84 -10.27 2.28 0.20
CA ILE A 84 -9.04 2.72 0.87
C ILE A 84 -8.83 4.22 0.65
N ASN A 85 -9.04 4.69 -0.58
CA ASN A 85 -8.95 6.11 -0.90
C ASN A 85 -10.02 6.96 -0.22
N GLN A 86 -11.25 6.46 -0.15
CA GLN A 86 -12.34 7.16 0.54
C GLN A 86 -12.03 7.30 2.04
N LEU A 87 -11.51 6.23 2.66
CA LEU A 87 -11.02 6.29 4.03
C LEU A 87 -9.93 7.35 4.15
N HIS A 88 -8.89 7.29 3.32
CA HIS A 88 -7.82 8.28 3.33
C HIS A 88 -8.33 9.73 3.21
N LYS A 89 -9.22 10.01 2.26
CA LYS A 89 -9.80 11.36 2.08
C LYS A 89 -10.63 11.83 3.27
N SER A 90 -11.29 10.91 3.96
CA SER A 90 -12.08 11.23 5.15
C SER A 90 -11.23 11.46 6.40
N LEU A 91 -9.99 10.96 6.40
CA LEU A 91 -9.10 10.93 7.56
C LEU A 91 -7.94 11.90 7.34
N LYS A 92 -7.90 12.99 8.11
CA LYS A 92 -6.77 13.94 8.14
C LYS A 92 -5.73 13.52 9.19
N SER A 93 -5.25 12.28 9.08
CA SER A 93 -4.24 11.75 9.99
C SER A 93 -2.89 11.67 9.29
N GLU A 94 -1.83 11.51 10.10
CA GLU A 94 -0.57 11.01 9.58
C GLU A 94 -0.80 9.64 8.95
N MET A 95 -0.04 9.31 7.91
CA MET A 95 -0.16 8.02 7.21
C MET A 95 0.94 7.07 7.66
N SER A 96 1.09 6.97 8.98
CA SER A 96 2.03 6.08 9.64
C SER A 96 1.54 5.64 11.01
N ASP A 97 2.02 4.47 11.43
CA ASP A 97 1.90 3.94 12.78
C ASP A 97 3.22 3.31 13.19
N CYS A 98 3.64 3.54 14.44
CA CYS A 98 4.95 3.12 14.92
C CYS A 98 4.85 2.64 16.36
N TYR A 99 5.45 1.47 16.62
CA TYR A 99 5.49 0.89 17.96
C TYR A 99 6.91 0.95 18.50
N PHE A 100 7.00 1.36 19.77
CA PHE A 100 8.25 1.48 20.50
C PHE A 100 8.23 0.58 21.73
N GLN A 101 9.33 -0.14 21.96
CA GLN A 101 9.58 -0.89 23.18
C GLN A 101 10.87 -0.37 23.80
N ASN A 102 10.84 0.03 25.08
CA ASN A 102 12.00 0.62 25.77
C ASN A 102 12.63 1.82 25.02
N ASN A 103 11.81 2.68 24.41
CA ASN A 103 12.20 3.82 23.55
C ASN A 103 12.94 3.43 22.24
N ILE A 104 12.94 2.15 21.87
CA ILE A 104 13.49 1.64 20.61
C ILE A 104 12.32 1.31 19.69
N ILE A 105 12.39 1.72 18.42
CA ILE A 105 11.37 1.36 17.44
C ILE A 105 11.44 -0.14 17.17
N VAL A 106 10.31 -0.82 17.27
CA VAL A 106 10.20 -2.27 17.01
C VAL A 106 9.36 -2.56 15.78
N HIS A 107 8.47 -1.64 15.41
CA HIS A 107 7.65 -1.71 14.21
C HIS A 107 7.38 -0.32 13.66
N LYS A 108 7.39 -0.21 12.32
CA LYS A 108 6.99 0.97 11.58
C LYS A 108 6.13 0.56 10.40
N SER A 109 5.04 1.26 10.20
CA SER A 109 4.15 1.09 9.06
C SER A 109 3.83 2.45 8.45
N THR A 110 3.79 2.54 7.12
CA THR A 110 3.48 3.78 6.40
C THR A 110 2.64 3.52 5.16
N ILE A 111 1.82 4.50 4.78
CA ILE A 111 1.06 4.49 3.53
C ILE A 111 1.34 5.80 2.78
N THR A 112 1.84 5.71 1.56
CA THR A 112 2.08 6.87 0.71
C THR A 112 1.09 6.86 -0.44
N PHE A 113 0.14 7.80 -0.45
CA PHE A 113 -0.84 7.97 -1.53
C PHE A 113 -0.28 8.83 -2.66
N ASP A 114 -0.72 8.53 -3.89
CA ASP A 114 -0.47 9.32 -5.11
C ASP A 114 1.00 9.70 -5.37
N SER A 115 1.93 8.90 -4.85
CA SER A 115 3.36 9.05 -5.05
C SER A 115 3.92 7.94 -5.94
N LEU A 116 4.88 8.30 -6.79
CA LEU A 116 5.68 7.34 -7.55
C LEU A 116 6.80 6.71 -6.69
N LYS A 117 7.11 7.32 -5.55
CA LYS A 117 8.20 6.92 -4.67
C LYS A 117 7.66 6.58 -3.30
N ASP A 118 8.27 5.56 -2.72
CA ASP A 118 8.09 5.24 -1.31
C ASP A 118 8.71 6.33 -0.45
N ASN A 119 7.95 6.81 0.54
CA ASN A 119 8.37 7.86 1.46
C ASN A 119 8.64 7.32 2.87
N PHE A 120 8.73 5.99 3.04
CA PHE A 120 8.93 5.32 4.32
C PHE A 120 9.96 5.99 5.23
N ASP A 121 11.17 6.27 4.74
CA ASP A 121 12.23 6.87 5.56
C ASP A 121 11.96 8.33 5.95
N SER A 122 11.15 9.04 5.16
CA SER A 122 10.85 10.47 5.37
C SER A 122 9.67 10.72 6.30
N ILE A 123 8.83 9.72 6.55
CA ILE A 123 7.67 9.85 7.43
C ILE A 123 8.13 9.69 8.88
N ASN A 124 7.96 10.76 9.66
CA ASN A 124 8.30 10.79 11.08
C ASN A 124 7.33 9.92 11.87
N CYS A 125 7.86 9.15 12.81
CA CYS A 125 7.07 8.39 13.76
C CYS A 125 6.79 9.23 15.00
N ALA A 126 5.52 9.37 15.37
CA ALA A 126 5.12 9.80 16.69
C ALA A 126 4.77 8.57 17.55
N ASN A 127 5.02 8.65 18.85
CA ASN A 127 4.74 7.57 19.81
C ASN A 127 3.27 7.64 20.27
N ASN A 128 2.35 7.64 19.31
CA ASN A 128 0.91 7.67 19.53
C ASN A 128 0.21 6.75 18.54
N GLU A 129 -0.70 5.93 19.06
CA GLU A 129 -1.51 5.04 18.25
C GLU A 129 -2.39 5.86 17.30
N ASN A 130 -2.26 5.59 16.00
CA ASN A 130 -3.00 6.29 14.97
C ASN A 130 -4.20 5.44 14.54
N SER A 131 -5.29 5.52 15.31
CA SER A 131 -6.50 4.70 15.09
C SER A 131 -7.10 4.82 13.68
N ASP A 132 -6.88 5.95 13.01
CA ASP A 132 -7.37 6.21 11.67
C ASP A 132 -6.49 5.55 10.61
N PHE A 133 -5.16 5.62 10.78
CA PHE A 133 -4.22 4.83 9.99
C PHE A 133 -4.49 3.32 10.13
N ILE A 134 -4.66 2.83 11.37
CA ILE A 134 -4.90 1.41 11.67
C ILE A 134 -6.13 0.87 10.92
N LYS A 135 -7.17 1.68 10.72
CA LYS A 135 -8.34 1.27 9.91
C LYS A 135 -7.98 1.05 8.44
N ILE A 136 -7.17 1.92 7.86
CA ILE A 136 -6.71 1.81 6.47
C ILE A 136 -5.77 0.61 6.33
N GLU A 137 -4.80 0.51 7.24
CA GLU A 137 -3.84 -0.59 7.32
C GLU A 137 -4.55 -1.94 7.38
N ASN A 138 -5.46 -2.14 8.34
CA ASN A 138 -6.23 -3.39 8.47
C ASN A 138 -6.95 -3.76 7.17
N LYS A 139 -7.45 -2.77 6.42
CA LYS A 139 -8.11 -3.03 5.14
C LYS A 139 -7.12 -3.49 4.07
N ILE A 140 -5.96 -2.85 3.98
CA ILE A 140 -4.87 -3.25 3.07
C ILE A 140 -4.39 -4.67 3.42
N GLU A 141 -4.13 -4.94 4.70
CA GLU A 141 -3.68 -6.24 5.17
C GLU A 141 -4.73 -7.33 4.97
N ALA A 142 -6.01 -7.05 5.22
CA ALA A 142 -7.08 -7.99 4.93
C ALA A 142 -7.12 -8.35 3.43
N SER A 143 -6.99 -7.36 2.55
CA SER A 143 -6.92 -7.60 1.09
C SER A 143 -5.70 -8.45 0.71
N ILE A 144 -4.52 -8.17 1.26
CA ILE A 144 -3.30 -8.98 1.05
C ILE A 144 -3.48 -10.41 1.57
N ASN A 145 -3.90 -10.56 2.82
CA ASN A 145 -4.05 -11.83 3.52
C ASN A 145 -5.16 -12.70 2.94
N SER A 146 -6.16 -12.12 2.27
CA SER A 146 -7.21 -12.86 1.58
C SER A 146 -6.71 -13.59 0.32
N SER A 147 -5.61 -13.09 -0.27
CA SER A 147 -5.04 -13.59 -1.51
C SER A 147 -4.52 -15.03 -1.38
N SER A 148 -4.93 -15.90 -2.31
CA SER A 148 -4.48 -17.30 -2.32
C SER A 148 -2.98 -17.42 -2.52
N ILE A 149 -2.39 -16.60 -3.40
CA ILE A 149 -0.94 -16.59 -3.63
C ILE A 149 -0.19 -16.12 -2.39
N TYR A 150 -0.72 -15.16 -1.64
CA TYR A 150 -0.11 -14.75 -0.37
C TYR A 150 -0.10 -15.90 0.63
N LYS A 151 -1.26 -16.56 0.82
CA LYS A 151 -1.39 -17.69 1.76
C LYS A 151 -0.45 -18.85 1.43
N THR A 152 -0.31 -19.20 0.15
CA THR A 152 0.57 -20.30 -0.26
C THR A 152 2.05 -19.91 -0.20
N THR A 153 2.41 -18.68 -0.59
CA THR A 153 3.79 -18.21 -0.53
C THR A 153 4.27 -18.00 0.89
N PHE A 154 3.44 -17.47 1.79
CA PHE A 154 3.80 -17.14 3.17
C PHE A 154 3.19 -18.09 4.20
N TYR A 155 2.96 -19.36 3.84
CA TYR A 155 2.30 -20.35 4.71
C TYR A 155 2.93 -20.42 6.11
N TRP A 156 4.26 -20.29 6.23
CA TRP A 156 4.98 -20.31 7.52
C TRP A 156 4.60 -19.17 8.47
N LYS A 157 4.09 -18.04 7.96
CA LYS A 157 3.58 -16.95 8.81
C LYS A 157 2.29 -17.36 9.54
N PHE A 158 1.54 -18.35 9.04
CA PHE A 158 0.30 -18.84 9.66
C PHE A 158 0.52 -19.97 10.68
N TYR A 159 1.63 -20.69 10.60
CA TYR A 159 1.97 -21.79 11.53
C TYR A 159 2.78 -21.34 12.75
N LYS A 160 3.28 -20.10 12.78
CA LYS A 160 4.09 -19.53 13.87
C LYS A 160 3.25 -18.92 15.02
N LYS A 161 1.97 -19.26 15.15
CA LYS A 161 1.13 -18.80 16.27
C LYS A 161 1.21 -19.75 17.46
#